data_AF-A0A7C2QKH9-F1
#
_entry.id   AF-A0A7C2QKH9-F1
#
_cell.length_a   1.000
_cell.length_b   1.000
_cell.length_c   1.000
_cell.angle_alpha   90.00
_cell.angle_beta   90.00
_cell.angle_gamma   90.00
#
_symmetry.space_group_name_H-M   'P 1'
#
loop_
_entity.id
_entity.type
_entity.pdbx_description
1 polymer ?
#
loop_
_entity_poly.entity_id
_entity_poly.type
_entity_poly.pdbx_seq_one_letter_code
_entity_poly.pdbx_strand_id
1 'polypeptide(L)'
;RWKLSPMDLESRARWIEYSRAKDEMFKYTDIKQAPWYVVEADDKRRARLNCISHLLSIIPYEDLTPEAIELPVRQGEVGYERPPITDQTFVPEKY
;
A
#
# COMPACT_ATOMS: atom_id res chain seq x y z
N ARG A 1 4.73 20.56 -9.17
CA ARG A 1 3.27 20.69 -8.97
C ARG A 1 2.58 20.09 -10.19
N TRP A 2 2.44 18.76 -10.26
CA TRP A 2 2.00 18.05 -11.49
C TRP A 2 0.61 17.42 -11.39
N LYS A 3 0.10 17.23 -10.16
CA LYS A 3 -1.21 16.63 -9.88
C LYS A 3 -2.38 17.63 -9.83
N LEU A 4 -2.10 18.93 -9.97
CA LEU A 4 -3.13 19.97 -9.84
C LEU A 4 -3.46 20.50 -11.23
N SER A 5 -4.69 20.29 -11.67
CA SER A 5 -5.22 20.71 -12.97
C SER A 5 -6.21 21.88 -12.80
N PRO A 6 -6.43 22.73 -13.81
CA PRO A 6 -7.52 23.70 -13.81
C PRO A 6 -8.88 23.07 -13.49
N MET A 7 -9.09 21.82 -13.88
CA MET A 7 -10.29 21.05 -13.60
C MET A 7 -10.53 20.83 -12.09
N ASP A 8 -9.49 20.79 -11.26
CA ASP A 8 -9.63 20.60 -9.80
C ASP A 8 -10.26 21.83 -9.12
N LEU A 9 -10.11 23.02 -9.72
CA LEU A 9 -10.74 24.25 -9.24
C LEU A 9 -12.22 24.28 -9.61
N GLU A 10 -12.55 23.91 -10.84
CA GLU A 10 -13.94 23.82 -11.30
C GLU A 10 -14.70 22.71 -10.57
N SER A 11 -14.05 21.56 -10.33
CA SER A 11 -14.67 20.45 -9.60
C SER A 11 -15.03 20.82 -8.17
N ARG A 12 -14.20 21.64 -7.52
CA ARG A 12 -14.51 22.19 -6.19
C ARG A 12 -15.70 23.14 -6.21
N ALA A 13 -15.83 23.98 -7.24
CA ALA A 13 -16.98 24.88 -7.39
C ALA A 13 -18.29 24.10 -7.64
N ARG A 14 -18.22 22.98 -8.37
CA ARG A 14 -19.35 22.11 -8.72
C ARG A 14 -19.61 20.98 -7.72
N TRP A 15 -19.20 21.12 -6.47
CA TRP A 15 -19.32 20.08 -5.43
C TRP A 15 -20.72 19.44 -5.35
N ILE A 16 -21.77 20.26 -5.41
CA ILE A 16 -23.17 19.80 -5.33
C ILE A 16 -23.57 18.99 -6.57
N GLU A 17 -23.13 19.40 -7.76
CA GLU A 17 -23.43 18.69 -9.01
C GLU A 17 -22.75 17.31 -9.02
N TYR A 18 -21.48 17.23 -8.61
CA TYR A 18 -20.78 15.96 -8.44
C TYR A 18 -21.43 15.05 -7.41
N SER A 19 -21.92 15.62 -6.31
CA SER A 19 -22.63 14.87 -5.27
C SER A 19 -23.92 14.25 -5.82
N ARG A 20 -24.73 15.02 -6.56
CA ARG A 20 -25.95 14.50 -7.21
C ARG A 20 -25.64 13.43 -8.25
N ALA A 21 -24.63 13.65 -9.08
CA ALA A 21 -24.22 12.68 -10.10
C ALA A 21 -23.78 11.34 -9.46
N LYS A 22 -23.06 11.40 -8.33
CA LYS A 22 -22.67 10.20 -7.55
C LYS A 22 -23.91 9.45 -7.03
N ASP A 23 -24.88 10.17 -6.47
CA ASP A 23 -26.10 9.55 -5.93
C ASP A 23 -26.97 8.93 -7.04
N GLU A 24 -27.07 9.57 -8.21
CA GLU A 24 -27.73 9.00 -9.38
C GLU A 24 -27.00 7.75 -9.89
N MET A 25 -25.67 7.79 -9.97
CA MET A 25 -24.87 6.62 -10.35
C MET A 25 -25.16 5.42 -9.44
N PHE A 26 -25.15 5.62 -8.11
CA PHE A 26 -25.47 4.55 -7.17
C PHE A 26 -26.88 4.02 -7.36
N LYS A 27 -27.87 4.90 -7.54
CA LYS A 27 -29.26 4.49 -7.74
C LYS A 27 -29.44 3.50 -8.91
N TYR A 28 -28.70 3.68 -10.00
CA TYR A 28 -28.86 2.85 -11.20
C TYR A 28 -27.88 1.68 -11.30
N THR A 29 -26.69 1.79 -10.69
CA THR A 29 -25.60 0.83 -10.89
C THR A 29 -25.30 -0.03 -9.66
N ASP A 30 -25.83 0.31 -8.49
CA ASP A 30 -25.68 -0.51 -7.28
C ASP A 30 -26.65 -1.70 -7.32
N ILE A 31 -26.12 -2.86 -7.70
CA ILE A 31 -26.87 -4.10 -7.86
C ILE A 31 -26.26 -5.20 -6.99
N LYS A 32 -27.07 -6.13 -6.50
CA LYS A 32 -26.62 -7.19 -5.56
C LYS A 32 -25.45 -8.05 -6.07
N GLN A 33 -25.36 -8.22 -7.39
CA GLN A 33 -24.29 -8.99 -8.03
C GLN A 33 -22.98 -8.20 -8.20
N ALA A 34 -23.03 -6.86 -8.12
CA ALA A 34 -21.90 -5.96 -8.25
C ALA A 34 -22.14 -4.71 -7.37
N PRO A 35 -22.08 -4.88 -6.03
CA PRO A 35 -22.40 -3.80 -5.10
C PRO A 35 -21.30 -2.73 -5.08
N TRP A 36 -21.71 -1.48 -4.86
CA TRP A 36 -20.79 -0.39 -4.58
C TRP A 36 -20.50 -0.30 -3.08
N TYR A 37 -19.21 -0.20 -2.72
CA TYR A 37 -18.78 0.00 -1.34
C TYR A 37 -18.24 1.42 -1.13
N VAL A 38 -18.81 2.14 -0.18
CA VAL A 38 -18.39 3.51 0.18
C VAL A 38 -17.30 3.44 1.25
N VAL A 39 -16.17 4.12 1.02
CA VAL A 39 -15.05 4.19 1.97
C VAL A 39 -14.82 5.64 2.39
N GLU A 40 -14.86 5.90 3.70
CA GLU A 40 -14.52 7.21 4.26
C GLU A 40 -13.02 7.50 4.11
N ALA A 41 -12.68 8.58 3.40
CA ALA A 41 -11.32 8.87 2.95
C ALA A 41 -10.65 10.09 3.63
N ASP A 42 -11.26 10.64 4.69
CA ASP A 42 -10.70 11.78 5.43
C ASP A 42 -9.35 11.44 6.06
N ASP A 43 -9.24 10.27 6.72
CA ASP A 43 -7.96 9.67 7.09
C ASP A 43 -7.49 8.68 6.01
N LYS A 44 -6.54 9.14 5.19
CA LYS A 44 -5.99 8.35 4.07
C LYS A 44 -5.36 7.02 4.50
N ARG A 45 -4.80 6.91 5.72
CA ARG A 45 -4.17 5.66 6.17
C ARG A 45 -5.25 4.65 6.51
N ARG A 46 -6.26 5.06 7.28
CA ARG A 46 -7.39 4.20 7.66
C ARG A 46 -8.20 3.77 6.44
N ALA A 47 -8.47 4.70 5.52
CA ALA A 47 -9.20 4.41 4.28
C ALA A 47 -8.53 3.29 3.45
N ARG A 48 -7.19 3.33 3.33
CA ARG A 48 -6.42 2.30 2.61
C ARG A 48 -6.49 0.95 3.33
N LEU A 49 -6.29 0.93 4.64
CA LEU A 49 -6.35 -0.31 5.42
C LEU A 49 -7.74 -0.95 5.36
N ASN A 50 -8.80 -0.14 5.49
CA ASN A 50 -10.18 -0.62 5.39
C ASN A 50 -10.49 -1.18 4.00
N CYS A 51 -10.07 -0.47 2.94
CA CYS A 51 -10.28 -0.93 1.57
C CYS A 51 -9.56 -2.27 1.29
N ILE A 52 -8.29 -2.40 1.69
CA ILE A 52 -7.51 -3.63 1.54
C ILE A 52 -8.14 -4.77 2.34
N SER A 53 -8.46 -4.52 3.62
CA SER A 53 -9.08 -5.53 4.49
C SER A 53 -10.43 -6.02 3.95
N HIS A 54 -11.27 -5.11 3.45
CA HIS A 54 -12.55 -5.47 2.87
C HIS A 54 -12.38 -6.32 1.60
N LEU A 55 -11.46 -5.95 0.71
CA LEU A 55 -11.18 -6.71 -0.51
C LEU A 55 -10.71 -8.14 -0.20
N LEU A 56 -9.78 -8.28 0.75
CA LEU A 56 -9.27 -9.57 1.21
C LEU A 56 -10.34 -10.42 1.90
N SER A 57 -11.35 -9.81 2.51
CA SER A 57 -12.46 -10.56 3.16
C SER A 57 -13.44 -11.18 2.16
N ILE A 58 -13.52 -10.66 0.93
CA ILE A 58 -14.47 -11.13 -0.09
C ILE A 58 -13.85 -12.21 -0.97
N ILE A 59 -12.55 -12.10 -1.24
CA ILE A 59 -11.84 -13.01 -2.13
C ILE A 59 -11.22 -14.13 -1.30
N PRO A 60 -11.59 -15.40 -1.50
CA PRO A 60 -10.92 -16.50 -0.82
C PRO A 60 -9.47 -16.55 -1.29
N TYR A 61 -8.54 -16.38 -0.37
CA TYR A 61 -7.12 -16.47 -0.61
C TYR A 61 -6.47 -17.38 0.43
N GLU A 62 -5.39 -18.05 0.04
CA GLU A 62 -4.54 -18.79 0.95
C GLU A 62 -3.37 -17.91 1.36
N ASP A 63 -2.98 -17.99 2.63
CA ASP A 63 -1.82 -17.26 3.10
C ASP A 63 -0.55 -17.93 2.58
N LEU A 64 0.13 -17.23 1.68
CA LEU A 64 1.40 -17.65 1.09
C LEU A 64 2.60 -17.04 1.82
N THR A 65 2.41 -16.40 2.99
CA THR A 65 3.56 -15.91 3.76
C THR A 65 4.51 -17.07 4.04
N PRO A 66 5.76 -17.01 3.55
CA PRO A 66 6.74 -18.02 3.88
C PRO A 66 6.91 -18.06 5.40
N GLU A 67 7.02 -19.26 5.95
CA GLU A 67 7.33 -19.40 7.37
C GLU A 67 8.61 -18.62 7.69
N ALA A 68 8.63 -17.99 8.87
CA ALA A 68 9.80 -17.26 9.32
C ALA A 68 10.99 -18.23 9.39
N ILE A 69 11.95 -18.03 8.51
CA ILE A 69 13.18 -18.82 8.50
C ILE A 69 14.01 -18.36 9.70
N GLU A 70 14.15 -19.24 10.70
CA GLU A 70 15.14 -19.03 11.75
C GLU A 70 16.53 -19.19 11.14
N LEU A 71 17.30 -18.10 11.13
CA LEU A 71 18.69 -18.17 10.71
C LEU A 71 19.44 -19.06 11.71
N PRO A 72 20.18 -20.08 11.25
CA PRO A 72 21.00 -20.88 12.15
C PRO A 72 21.99 -19.97 12.87
N VAL A 73 22.31 -20.31 14.12
CA VAL A 73 23.38 -19.65 14.87
C VAL A 73 24.63 -19.69 14.00
N ARG A 74 25.29 -18.53 13.81
CA ARG A 74 26.58 -18.49 13.11
C ARG A 74 27.49 -19.52 13.75
N GLN A 75 27.98 -20.47 12.95
CA GLN A 75 29.02 -21.39 13.40
C GLN A 75 30.19 -20.52 13.89
N GLY A 76 30.67 -20.79 15.10
CA GLY A 76 31.88 -20.12 15.60
C GLY A 76 33.04 -20.35 14.65
N GLU A 77 34.00 -19.43 14.63
CA GLU A 77 35.20 -19.52 13.79
C GLU A 77 36.01 -20.77 14.16
N VAL A 78 35.72 -21.91 13.54
CA VAL A 78 36.55 -23.11 13.69
C VAL A 78 37.72 -22.97 12.72
N GLY A 79 38.82 -22.39 13.20
CA GLY A 79 40.11 -22.32 12.48
C GLY A 79 40.21 -21.28 11.36
N TYR A 80 39.23 -20.38 11.22
CA TYR A 80 39.29 -19.27 10.28
C TYR A 80 39.65 -17.98 11.01
N GLU A 81 40.88 -17.51 10.86
CA GLU A 81 41.26 -16.15 11.27
C GLU A 81 40.96 -15.19 10.12
N ARG A 82 40.04 -14.26 10.36
CA ARG A 82 39.75 -13.21 9.38
C ARG A 82 41.01 -12.35 9.17
N PRO A 83 41.42 -12.08 7.91
CA PRO A 83 42.52 -11.17 7.63
C PRO A 83 42.29 -9.79 8.25
N PRO A 84 43.36 -9.07 8.65
CA PRO A 84 43.25 -7.73 9.19
C PRO A 84 42.42 -6.83 8.28
N ILE A 85 41.54 -6.03 8.87
CA ILE A 85 40.68 -5.11 8.12
C ILE A 85 41.50 -4.11 7.28
N THR A 86 42.73 -3.85 7.71
CA THR A 86 43.70 -2.97 7.03
C THR A 86 44.14 -3.47 5.66
N ASP A 87 44.05 -4.77 5.40
CA ASP A 87 44.45 -5.37 4.12
C ASP A 87 43.30 -5.34 3.09
N GLN A 88 42.13 -4.84 3.48
CA GLN A 88 40.94 -4.77 2.63
C GLN A 88 40.79 -3.38 2.02
N THR A 89 40.61 -3.33 0.70
CA THR A 89 40.31 -2.09 -0.01
C THR A 89 38.81 -1.78 0.09
N PHE A 90 38.44 -0.81 0.93
CA PHE A 90 37.04 -0.38 1.08
C PHE A 90 36.65 0.65 0.02
N VAL A 91 35.39 0.58 -0.41
CA VAL A 91 34.78 1.63 -1.24
C VAL A 91 34.54 2.86 -0.36
N PRO A 92 34.84 4.09 -0.81
CA PRO A 92 34.59 5.29 -0.02
C PRO A 92 33.10 5.46 0.33
N GLU A 93 32.79 5.66 1.60
CA GLU A 93 31.45 6.06 2.04
C GLU A 93 31.20 7.51 1.62
N LYS A 94 30.12 7.73 0.85
CA LYS A 94 29.79 9.03 0.25
C LYS A 94 28.55 9.70 0.87
N TYR A 95 27.86 9.01 1.78
CA TYR A 95 26.61 9.46 2.40
C TYR A 95 26.67 9.27 3.91
#